data_AF-A0A955VEP3-F1
#
_entry.id   AF-A0A955VEP3-F1
#
_cell.length_a   1.000
_cell.length_b   1.000
_cell.length_c   1.000
_cell.angle_alpha   90.00
_cell.angle_beta   90.00
_cell.angle_gamma   90.00
#
_symmetry.space_group_name_H-M   'P 1'
#
loop_
_entity.id
_entity.type
_entity.pdbx_description
1 polymer ?
#
loop_
_entity_poly.entity_id
_entity_poly.type
_entity_poly.pdbx_seq_one_letter_code
_entity_poly.pdbx_strand_id
1 'polypeptide(L)'
;MVSELAPLSLTQILRRRPQWVLAAILAMTSIGIVLQPGFGRLNYYFALSTALVVPLLVGFAVIQAVGQLGRAAASSPPLWALFRVSGALTAVYLTIPLLAAGLAAIWVRNCAPFRGVLFYLFETGLGTLVASVVALGVALLPIRWRSALFLAIWLASLLATTSDLYFEPRIFLYNHFVGFFSGAIYDEVIVITATFVWFRLVSLALVFVVASLVILAFDPTSGTLSRRAFRQRRAVGKLAWCGLAVVVCTAQLAGGYIGFSRGRRDVQRELSHHRTSEHFVFHVADALDAERWKQLVDDFEFRYDRLSRFFAVDLDRRVHVYIYAGAAQKRRLMGAARTFVAKPWLFEVHLNRVKFGDAIVTHELAHVFAAAFGSGPFRIAARYGVLVHMGLVECVAVAAEWDDGDYTPHQLVAAMRTLARRNELSRLPALASIMGTFGFWKQHAGTAYTIAGSFVRFLVERYG
;
A
#
# COMPACT_ATOMS: atom_id res chain seq x y z
N MET A 1 24.25 44.61 28.18
CA MET A 1 24.46 44.05 26.83
C MET A 1 24.78 42.56 26.97
N VAL A 2 23.75 41.71 27.02
CA VAL A 2 23.92 40.27 26.91
C VAL A 2 23.95 40.00 25.41
N SER A 3 25.11 39.65 24.86
CA SER A 3 25.19 39.19 23.48
C SER A 3 24.38 37.89 23.38
N GLU A 4 23.14 37.98 22.92
CA GLU A 4 22.39 36.83 22.43
C GLU A 4 23.22 36.22 21.31
N LEU A 5 23.96 35.16 21.61
CA LEU A 5 24.54 34.29 20.60
C LEU A 5 23.39 33.86 19.69
N ALA A 6 23.40 34.36 18.46
CA ALA A 6 22.37 34.07 17.49
C ALA A 6 22.19 32.54 17.40
N PRO A 7 20.95 32.01 17.49
CA PRO A 7 20.72 30.58 17.36
C PRO A 7 21.38 30.09 16.07
N LEU A 8 22.02 28.91 16.12
CA LEU A 8 22.73 28.33 14.98
C LEU A 8 21.93 28.55 13.68
N SER A 9 22.58 29.15 12.68
CA SER A 9 21.91 29.38 11.40
C SER A 9 21.54 28.03 10.76
N LEU A 10 20.48 28.01 9.94
CA LEU A 10 20.11 26.81 9.19
C LEU A 10 21.30 26.24 8.40
N THR A 11 22.13 27.12 7.84
CA THR A 11 23.35 26.75 7.12
C THR A 11 24.38 26.05 8.02
N GLN A 12 24.52 26.46 9.28
CA GLN A 12 25.41 25.78 10.25
C GLN A 12 24.87 24.39 10.62
N ILE A 13 23.56 24.24 10.77
CA ILE A 13 22.92 22.94 11.04
C ILE A 13 23.10 21.99 9.85
N LEU A 14 22.80 22.45 8.64
CA LEU A 14 22.96 21.68 7.41
C LEU A 14 24.42 21.27 7.16
N ARG A 15 25.39 22.08 7.57
CA ARG A 15 26.83 21.75 7.45
C ARG A 15 27.31 20.66 8.40
N ARG A 16 26.51 20.23 9.38
CA ARG A 16 26.91 19.17 10.32
C ARG A 16 26.89 17.80 9.63
N ARG A 17 27.87 16.96 9.97
CA ARG A 17 28.04 15.60 9.40
C ARG A 17 26.73 14.77 9.37
N PRO A 18 25.91 14.71 10.43
CA PRO A 18 24.69 13.90 10.40
C PRO A 18 23.67 14.35 9.33
N GLN A 19 23.55 15.66 9.10
CA GLN A 19 22.63 16.21 8.09
C GLN A 19 23.12 15.91 6.68
N TRP A 20 24.43 16.02 6.43
CA TRP A 20 25.03 15.61 5.16
C TRP A 20 24.83 14.13 4.86
N VAL A 21 24.99 13.26 5.86
CA VAL A 21 24.78 11.81 5.69
C VAL A 21 23.33 11.53 5.31
N LEU A 22 22.36 12.10 6.03
CA LEU A 22 20.93 11.91 5.73
C LEU A 22 20.54 12.48 4.36
N ALA A 23 21.04 13.67 4.00
CA ALA A 23 20.81 14.26 2.69
C ALA A 23 21.44 13.43 1.55
N ALA A 24 22.65 12.89 1.76
CA ALA A 24 23.31 12.01 0.80
C ALA A 24 22.54 10.70 0.61
N ILE A 25 22.06 10.08 1.70
CA ILE A 25 21.19 8.89 1.64
C ILE A 25 19.94 9.21 0.81
N LEU A 26 19.30 10.36 1.07
CA LEU A 26 18.10 10.76 0.33
C LEU A 26 18.41 11.00 -1.15
N ALA A 27 19.51 11.67 -1.48
CA ALA A 27 19.93 11.93 -2.84
C ALA A 27 20.21 10.62 -3.61
N MET A 28 21.00 9.72 -3.03
CA MET A 28 21.29 8.40 -3.62
C MET A 28 20.02 7.58 -3.83
N THR A 29 19.13 7.57 -2.83
CA THR A 29 17.84 6.85 -2.94
C THR A 29 16.95 7.47 -4.03
N SER A 30 16.90 8.81 -4.11
CA SER A 30 16.11 9.51 -5.13
C SER A 30 16.63 9.24 -6.54
N ILE A 31 17.95 9.21 -6.74
CA ILE A 31 18.59 8.80 -8.00
C ILE A 31 18.22 7.35 -8.32
N GLY A 32 18.35 6.44 -7.34
CA GLY A 32 17.99 5.03 -7.50
C GLY A 32 16.53 4.82 -7.93
N ILE A 33 15.59 5.57 -7.34
CA ILE A 33 14.16 5.56 -7.71
C ILE A 33 13.99 6.04 -9.14
N VAL A 34 14.59 7.18 -9.50
CA VAL A 34 14.46 7.78 -10.83
C VAL A 34 14.97 6.85 -11.94
N LEU A 35 16.01 6.06 -11.67
CA LEU A 35 16.56 5.10 -12.63
C LEU A 35 15.66 3.88 -12.87
N GLN A 36 14.63 3.66 -12.05
CA GLN A 36 13.71 2.54 -12.25
C GLN A 36 12.69 2.84 -13.37
N PRO A 37 12.45 1.90 -14.29
CA PRO A 37 11.41 2.03 -15.31
C PRO A 37 10.06 2.38 -14.69
N GLY A 38 9.42 3.46 -15.17
CA GLY A 38 8.13 3.95 -14.66
C GLY A 38 8.21 4.92 -13.48
N PHE A 39 9.35 5.01 -12.78
CA PHE A 39 9.56 5.90 -11.63
C PHE A 39 10.40 7.15 -11.97
N GLY A 40 11.08 7.16 -13.12
CA GLY A 40 11.87 8.31 -13.61
C GLY A 40 11.07 9.56 -14.03
N ARG A 41 9.76 9.58 -13.77
CA ARG A 41 8.88 10.72 -14.05
C ARG A 41 8.22 11.15 -12.74
N LEU A 42 8.00 12.45 -12.58
CA LEU A 42 7.16 12.95 -11.49
C LEU A 42 5.72 12.47 -11.71
N ASN A 43 5.34 11.39 -11.04
CA ASN A 43 4.06 10.69 -11.13
C ASN A 43 3.70 10.03 -9.78
N TYR A 44 2.62 9.26 -9.74
CA TYR A 44 2.17 8.52 -8.56
C TYR A 44 3.26 7.61 -7.97
N TYR A 45 3.91 6.79 -8.81
CA TYR A 45 4.91 5.80 -8.36
C TYR A 45 6.13 6.47 -7.73
N PHE A 46 6.61 7.57 -8.33
CA PHE A 46 7.68 8.38 -7.75
C PHE A 46 7.26 9.01 -6.41
N ALA A 47 6.04 9.56 -6.34
CA ALA A 47 5.52 10.16 -5.11
C ALA A 47 5.39 9.13 -3.99
N LEU A 48 4.81 7.97 -4.25
CA LEU A 48 4.68 6.88 -3.27
C LEU A 48 6.05 6.39 -2.76
N SER A 49 7.00 6.15 -3.66
CA SER A 49 8.35 5.70 -3.28
C SER A 49 9.09 6.73 -2.43
N THR A 50 8.97 8.02 -2.76
CA THR A 50 9.58 9.09 -1.97
C THR A 50 8.86 9.30 -0.64
N ALA A 51 7.54 9.08 -0.57
CA ALA A 51 6.77 9.17 0.67
C ALA A 51 7.11 8.06 1.69
N LEU A 52 7.68 6.94 1.26
CA LEU A 52 8.26 5.94 2.17
C LEU A 52 9.56 6.42 2.83
N VAL A 53 10.37 7.23 2.14
CA VAL A 53 11.74 7.54 2.56
C VAL A 53 11.87 8.94 3.17
N VAL A 54 11.29 9.96 2.53
CA VAL A 54 11.47 11.36 2.93
C VAL A 54 10.92 11.64 4.34
N PRO A 55 9.69 11.22 4.71
CA PRO A 55 9.16 11.47 6.06
C PRO A 55 10.04 10.85 7.15
N LEU A 56 10.55 9.63 6.92
CA LEU A 56 11.45 8.94 7.85
C LEU A 56 12.76 9.71 8.04
N LEU A 57 13.41 10.12 6.95
CA LEU A 57 14.67 10.86 7.03
C LEU A 57 14.51 12.26 7.61
N VAL A 58 13.42 12.96 7.28
CA VAL A 58 13.10 14.26 7.88
C VAL A 58 12.88 14.13 9.38
N GLY A 59 12.20 13.08 9.85
CA GLY A 59 12.04 12.88 11.28
C GLY A 59 13.36 12.71 12.03
N PHE A 60 14.29 11.93 11.48
CA PHE A 60 15.65 11.83 12.04
C PHE A 60 16.41 13.17 11.97
N ALA A 61 16.30 13.89 10.85
CA ALA A 61 16.94 15.19 10.67
C ALA A 61 16.46 16.22 11.70
N VAL A 62 15.14 16.28 11.94
CA VAL A 62 14.51 17.16 12.94
C VAL A 62 14.99 16.82 14.35
N ILE A 63 14.95 15.53 14.73
CA ILE A 63 15.41 15.10 16.07
C ILE A 63 16.88 15.48 16.32
N GLN A 64 17.74 15.26 15.33
CA GLN A 64 19.15 15.61 15.41
C GLN A 64 19.36 17.13 15.49
N ALA A 65 18.65 17.91 14.68
CA ALA A 65 18.79 19.37 14.65
C ALA A 65 18.33 20.01 15.97
N VAL A 66 17.19 19.57 16.51
CA VAL A 66 16.70 20.03 17.83
C VAL A 66 17.69 19.67 18.93
N GLY A 67 18.24 18.45 18.91
CA GLY A 67 19.29 18.03 19.86
C GLY A 67 20.63 18.76 19.71
N GLN A 68 20.94 19.31 18.53
CA GLN A 68 22.12 20.15 18.32
C GLN A 68 21.88 21.57 18.83
N LEU A 69 20.71 22.16 18.54
CA LEU A 69 20.33 23.47 19.04
C LEU A 69 20.33 23.51 20.57
N GLY A 70 19.75 22.48 21.21
CA GLY A 70 19.75 22.39 22.67
C GLY A 70 21.15 22.25 23.30
N ARG A 71 22.12 21.65 22.59
CA ARG A 71 23.51 21.54 23.07
C ARG A 71 24.35 22.80 22.81
N ALA A 72 24.00 23.57 21.78
CA ALA A 72 24.76 24.75 21.38
C ALA A 72 24.28 26.04 22.06
N ALA A 73 23.06 26.07 22.58
CA ALA A 73 22.47 27.25 23.20
C ALA A 73 22.81 27.31 24.70
N ALA A 74 23.14 28.51 25.19
CA ALA A 74 23.35 28.78 26.61
C ALA A 74 22.05 28.71 27.43
N SER A 75 20.90 28.84 26.76
CA SER A 75 19.55 28.74 27.30
C SER A 75 18.68 27.90 26.36
N SER A 76 17.56 27.38 26.89
CA SER A 76 16.60 26.61 26.11
C SER A 76 16.11 27.41 24.89
N PRO A 77 16.27 26.89 23.65
CA PRO A 77 15.87 27.62 22.45
C PRO A 77 14.36 27.88 22.46
N PRO A 78 13.91 29.06 22.01
CA PRO A 78 12.50 29.38 22.00
C PRO A 78 11.75 28.50 21.00
N LEU A 79 10.51 28.15 21.32
CA LEU A 79 9.72 27.18 20.55
C LEU A 79 9.55 27.56 19.07
N TRP A 80 9.38 28.84 18.77
CA TRP A 80 9.26 29.32 17.39
C TRP A 80 10.52 29.04 16.55
N ALA A 81 11.71 29.07 17.16
CA ALA A 81 12.96 28.77 16.48
C ALA A 81 13.06 27.28 16.14
N LEU A 82 12.54 26.41 17.02
CA LEU A 82 12.46 24.97 16.79
C LEU A 82 11.49 24.64 15.65
N PHE A 83 10.30 25.24 15.63
CA PHE A 83 9.36 25.10 14.50
C PHE A 83 9.96 25.61 13.19
N ARG A 84 10.65 26.76 13.22
CA ARG A 84 11.31 27.34 12.03
C ARG A 84 12.37 26.39 11.47
N VAL A 85 13.23 25.82 12.32
CA VAL A 85 14.26 24.86 11.89
C VAL A 85 13.62 23.57 11.38
N SER A 86 12.59 23.06 12.05
CA SER A 86 11.85 21.87 11.59
C SER A 86 11.25 22.09 10.21
N GLY A 87 10.55 23.21 10.00
CA GLY A 87 9.95 23.57 8.72
C GLY A 87 10.98 23.81 7.61
N ALA A 88 12.10 24.45 7.93
CA ALA A 88 13.18 24.67 6.98
C ALA A 88 13.85 23.36 6.54
N LEU A 89 14.10 22.43 7.47
CA LEU A 89 14.61 21.10 7.14
C LEU A 89 13.61 20.31 6.29
N THR A 90 12.31 20.35 6.64
CA THR A 90 11.25 19.75 5.82
C THR A 90 11.27 20.29 4.39
N ALA A 91 11.36 21.62 4.22
CA ALA A 91 11.45 22.23 2.89
C ALA A 91 12.69 21.75 2.13
N VAL A 92 13.87 21.78 2.75
CA VAL A 92 15.13 21.34 2.13
C VAL A 92 15.09 19.86 1.71
N TYR A 93 14.57 18.98 2.56
CA TYR A 93 14.53 17.56 2.23
C TYR A 93 13.49 17.24 1.15
N LEU A 94 12.39 17.98 1.07
CA LEU A 94 11.42 17.85 -0.02
C LEU A 94 11.98 18.32 -1.37
N THR A 95 12.96 19.23 -1.41
CA THR A 95 13.54 19.63 -2.70
C THR A 95 14.47 18.57 -3.28
N ILE A 96 15.13 17.75 -2.47
CA ILE A 96 16.13 16.77 -2.95
C ILE A 96 15.52 15.78 -3.98
N PRO A 97 14.40 15.08 -3.71
CA PRO A 97 13.79 14.21 -4.70
C PRO A 97 13.24 14.97 -5.91
N LEU A 98 12.67 16.16 -5.70
CA LEU A 98 12.16 16.99 -6.81
C LEU A 98 13.28 17.40 -7.77
N LEU A 99 14.47 17.72 -7.26
CA LEU A 99 15.64 18.00 -8.10
C LEU A 99 16.06 16.75 -8.88
N ALA A 100 16.09 15.58 -8.24
CA ALA A 100 16.38 14.32 -8.94
C ALA A 100 15.38 14.04 -10.07
N ALA A 101 14.08 14.20 -9.82
CA ALA A 101 13.03 14.04 -10.83
C ALA A 101 13.10 15.12 -11.93
N GLY A 102 13.47 16.35 -11.58
CA GLY A 102 13.67 17.45 -12.53
C GLY A 102 14.85 17.19 -13.47
N LEU A 103 15.97 16.69 -12.95
CA LEU A 103 17.11 16.26 -13.76
C LEU A 103 16.77 15.06 -14.64
N ALA A 104 15.98 14.11 -14.12
CA ALA A 104 15.47 12.98 -14.89
C ALA A 104 14.62 13.40 -16.09
N ALA A 105 13.82 14.45 -15.91
CA ALA A 105 12.89 14.94 -16.92
C ALA A 105 13.60 15.44 -18.19
N ILE A 106 14.91 15.70 -18.14
CA ILE A 106 15.76 16.00 -19.31
C ILE A 106 15.82 14.80 -20.26
N TRP A 107 15.88 13.58 -19.71
CA TRP A 107 16.00 12.33 -20.46
C TRP A 107 14.66 11.65 -20.70
N VAL A 108 13.73 11.80 -19.76
CA VAL A 108 12.43 11.14 -19.79
C VAL A 108 11.32 12.18 -19.80
N ARG A 109 10.64 12.32 -20.95
CA ARG A 109 9.51 13.25 -21.08
C ARG A 109 8.42 12.95 -20.05
N ASN A 110 8.03 13.98 -19.29
CA ASN A 110 6.89 13.92 -18.38
C ASN A 110 5.64 14.52 -19.05
N CYS A 111 4.65 13.68 -19.34
CA CYS A 111 3.43 14.09 -20.04
C CYS A 111 2.39 14.77 -19.13
N ALA A 112 2.50 14.65 -17.81
CA ALA A 112 1.52 15.19 -16.87
C ALA A 112 2.18 15.77 -15.60
N PRO A 113 3.09 16.76 -15.73
CA PRO A 113 3.89 17.28 -14.63
C PRO A 113 3.04 17.85 -13.49
N PHE A 114 1.95 18.55 -13.80
CA PHE A 114 1.06 19.13 -12.78
C PHE A 114 0.41 18.06 -11.90
N ARG A 115 -0.10 16.97 -12.51
CA ARG A 115 -0.64 15.83 -11.74
C ARG A 115 0.44 15.17 -10.89
N GLY A 116 1.65 15.04 -11.45
CA GLY A 116 2.82 14.55 -10.72
C GLY A 116 3.15 15.38 -9.47
N VAL A 117 3.15 16.71 -9.59
CA VAL A 117 3.37 17.63 -8.47
C VAL A 117 2.26 17.45 -7.42
N LEU A 118 1.00 17.36 -7.83
CA LEU A 118 -0.10 17.13 -6.89
C LEU A 118 0.06 15.81 -6.13
N PHE A 119 0.41 14.71 -6.81
CA PHE A 119 0.74 13.45 -6.13
C PHE A 119 1.91 13.63 -5.17
N TYR A 120 2.99 14.28 -5.58
CA TYR A 120 4.14 14.52 -4.71
C TYR A 120 3.78 15.33 -3.46
N LEU A 121 2.98 16.38 -3.61
CA LEU A 121 2.51 17.21 -2.49
C LEU A 121 1.61 16.42 -1.55
N PHE A 122 0.64 15.68 -2.09
CA PHE A 122 -0.31 14.92 -1.30
C PHE A 122 0.35 13.72 -0.64
N GLU A 123 1.22 12.98 -1.33
CA GLU A 123 1.92 11.82 -0.78
C GLU A 123 3.09 12.24 0.12
N THR A 124 4.17 12.68 -0.52
CA THR A 124 5.45 12.96 0.13
C THR A 124 5.39 14.23 0.96
N GLY A 125 4.78 15.31 0.45
CA GLY A 125 4.73 16.61 1.11
C GLY A 125 4.00 16.56 2.45
N LEU A 126 2.72 16.21 2.42
CA LEU A 126 1.89 16.14 3.63
C LEU A 126 2.34 15.04 4.58
N GLY A 127 2.79 13.89 4.07
CA GLY A 127 3.39 12.84 4.88
C GLY A 127 4.63 13.30 5.66
N THR A 128 5.49 14.08 4.98
CA THR A 128 6.69 14.67 5.59
C THR A 128 6.34 15.74 6.64
N LEU A 129 5.28 16.51 6.43
CA LEU A 129 4.81 17.49 7.41
C LEU A 129 4.35 16.80 8.70
N VAL A 130 3.58 15.69 8.59
CA VAL A 130 3.20 14.85 9.74
C VAL A 130 4.44 14.34 10.46
N ALA A 131 5.40 13.77 9.72
CA ALA A 131 6.65 13.29 10.31
C ALA A 131 7.46 14.38 11.02
N SER A 132 7.55 15.58 10.44
CA SER A 132 8.28 16.72 11.00
C SER A 132 7.72 17.14 12.36
N VAL A 133 6.40 17.29 12.47
CA VAL A 133 5.77 17.72 13.73
C VAL A 133 5.77 16.61 14.79
N VAL A 134 5.58 15.35 14.39
CA VAL A 134 5.72 14.20 15.31
C VAL A 134 7.17 14.10 15.82
N ALA A 135 8.15 14.21 14.93
CA ALA A 135 9.56 14.17 15.27
C ALA A 135 9.97 15.34 16.17
N LEU A 136 9.44 16.55 15.94
CA LEU A 136 9.64 17.69 16.83
C LEU A 136 9.10 17.40 18.24
N GLY A 137 7.90 16.83 18.35
CA GLY A 137 7.35 16.40 19.64
C GLY A 137 8.24 15.37 20.34
N VAL A 138 8.66 14.32 19.62
CA VAL A 138 9.57 13.28 20.13
C VAL A 138 10.93 13.86 20.54
N ALA A 139 11.45 14.82 19.76
CA ALA A 139 12.72 15.48 20.03
C ALA A 139 12.73 16.25 21.35
N LEU A 140 11.57 16.72 21.80
CA LEU A 140 11.39 17.51 23.02
C LEU A 140 11.02 16.65 24.24
N LEU A 141 10.88 15.34 24.08
CA LEU A 141 10.67 14.44 25.22
C LEU A 141 11.97 14.29 26.05
N PRO A 142 11.86 14.21 27.40
CA PRO A 142 13.00 14.01 28.30
C PRO A 142 13.46 12.54 28.33
N ILE A 143 13.71 11.96 27.16
CA ILE A 143 14.17 10.58 26.98
C ILE A 143 15.43 10.53 26.10
N ARG A 144 16.25 9.49 26.29
CA ARG A 144 17.49 9.27 25.50
C ARG A 144 17.26 8.60 24.14
N TRP A 145 16.21 7.79 24.00
CA TRP A 145 15.94 6.97 22.81
C TRP A 145 15.02 7.64 21.78
N ARG A 146 15.16 8.96 21.57
CA ARG A 146 14.26 9.76 20.71
C ARG A 146 14.15 9.20 19.29
N SER A 147 15.28 8.89 18.66
CA SER A 147 15.31 8.32 17.31
C SER A 147 14.65 6.94 17.24
N ALA A 148 14.87 6.08 18.25
CA ALA A 148 14.26 4.76 18.30
C ALA A 148 12.74 4.85 18.53
N LEU A 149 12.28 5.78 19.38
CA LEU A 149 10.85 6.04 19.56
C LEU A 149 10.19 6.54 18.28
N PHE A 150 10.81 7.47 17.56
CA PHE A 150 10.28 7.94 16.27
C PHE A 150 10.20 6.81 15.25
N LEU A 151 11.26 5.99 15.13
CA LEU A 151 11.24 4.82 14.26
C LEU A 151 10.14 3.84 14.66
N ALA A 152 9.95 3.59 15.96
CA ALA A 152 8.88 2.73 16.45
C ALA A 152 7.48 3.28 16.10
N ILE A 153 7.25 4.59 16.24
CA ILE A 153 5.99 5.24 15.83
C ILE A 153 5.75 5.09 14.33
N TRP A 154 6.79 5.32 13.52
CA TRP A 154 6.70 5.21 12.06
C TRP A 154 6.42 3.76 11.62
N LEU A 155 7.16 2.78 12.16
CA LEU A 155 6.95 1.35 11.89
C LEU A 155 5.60 0.85 12.40
N ALA A 156 5.19 1.24 13.61
CA ALA A 156 3.88 0.87 14.15
C ALA A 156 2.74 1.41 13.30
N SER A 157 2.87 2.64 12.80
CA SER A 157 1.88 3.21 11.87
C SER A 157 1.80 2.41 10.57
N LEU A 158 2.94 2.01 10.00
CA LEU A 158 2.93 1.18 8.79
C LEU A 158 2.38 -0.21 9.04
N LEU A 159 2.82 -0.89 10.10
CA LEU A 159 2.35 -2.22 10.47
C LEU A 159 0.85 -2.24 10.72
N ALA A 160 0.31 -1.23 11.41
CA ALA A 160 -1.13 -1.11 11.64
C ALA A 160 -1.89 -0.94 10.32
N THR A 161 -1.38 -0.13 9.39
CA THR A 161 -2.03 0.05 8.08
C THR A 161 -1.87 -1.20 7.20
N THR A 162 -0.70 -1.84 7.16
CA THR A 162 -0.46 -3.02 6.31
C THR A 162 -1.10 -4.28 6.85
N SER A 163 -1.37 -4.38 8.16
CA SER A 163 -2.14 -5.51 8.71
C SER A 163 -3.54 -5.59 8.11
N ASP A 164 -4.09 -4.47 7.67
CA ASP A 164 -5.39 -4.46 7.00
C ASP A 164 -5.37 -5.18 5.65
N LEU A 165 -4.24 -5.14 4.91
CA LEU A 165 -4.10 -5.95 3.68
C LEU A 165 -4.20 -7.45 3.98
N TYR A 166 -3.80 -7.86 5.18
CA TYR A 166 -3.85 -9.24 5.60
C TYR A 166 -5.26 -9.65 6.04
N PHE A 167 -5.90 -8.89 6.94
CA PHE A 167 -7.15 -9.28 7.59
C PHE A 167 -8.43 -8.81 6.89
N GLU A 168 -8.35 -7.74 6.09
CA GLU A 168 -9.52 -7.11 5.48
C GLU A 168 -9.56 -7.33 3.96
N PRO A 169 -10.75 -7.34 3.32
CA PRO A 169 -10.87 -7.51 1.86
C PRO A 169 -10.06 -6.51 1.02
N ARG A 170 -9.84 -5.30 1.54
CA ARG A 170 -9.20 -4.21 0.79
C ARG A 170 -7.74 -4.51 0.43
N ILE A 171 -7.33 -4.08 -0.75
CA ILE A 171 -5.93 -4.10 -1.23
C ILE A 171 -5.31 -2.70 -1.35
N PHE A 172 -6.08 -1.65 -1.09
CA PHE A 172 -5.59 -0.26 -1.01
C PHE A 172 -5.38 0.17 0.45
N LEU A 173 -4.50 1.14 0.68
CA LEU A 173 -4.18 1.65 2.02
C LEU A 173 -4.09 3.17 2.06
N TYR A 174 -4.42 3.75 3.21
CA TYR A 174 -4.18 5.15 3.53
C TYR A 174 -3.37 5.27 4.82
N ASN A 175 -2.21 5.91 4.77
CA ASN A 175 -1.31 6.10 5.91
C ASN A 175 -0.92 7.58 6.06
N HIS A 176 -0.85 8.09 7.29
CA HIS A 176 -0.58 9.52 7.50
C HIS A 176 0.86 9.91 7.12
N PHE A 177 1.84 9.00 7.24
CA PHE A 177 3.22 9.25 6.83
C PHE A 177 3.46 8.99 5.35
N VAL A 178 2.94 7.88 4.80
CA VAL A 178 3.25 7.45 3.42
C VAL A 178 2.18 7.86 2.42
N GLY A 179 0.91 7.88 2.85
CA GLY A 179 -0.21 8.26 2.01
C GLY A 179 -1.00 7.14 1.39
N PHE A 180 -1.35 7.27 0.11
CA PHE A 180 -2.26 6.37 -0.57
C PHE A 180 -1.53 5.31 -1.39
N PHE A 181 -1.69 4.05 -0.98
CA PHE A 181 -1.31 2.89 -1.78
C PHE A 181 -2.54 2.36 -2.53
N SER A 182 -2.49 2.35 -3.86
CA SER A 182 -3.64 1.95 -4.69
C SER A 182 -3.89 0.44 -4.75
N GLY A 183 -2.91 -0.40 -4.37
CA GLY A 183 -3.01 -1.86 -4.43
C GLY A 183 -2.83 -2.45 -5.82
N ALA A 184 -3.71 -2.10 -6.75
CA ALA A 184 -3.69 -2.64 -8.11
C ALA A 184 -2.67 -1.89 -8.99
N ILE A 185 -1.49 -2.47 -9.18
CA ILE A 185 -0.46 -1.95 -10.10
C ILE A 185 -0.95 -2.00 -11.56
N TYR A 186 -1.92 -2.87 -11.86
CA TYR A 186 -2.48 -3.10 -13.20
C TYR A 186 -3.67 -2.20 -13.57
N ASP A 187 -4.21 -1.42 -12.63
CA ASP A 187 -5.29 -0.49 -12.95
C ASP A 187 -4.72 0.75 -13.66
N GLU A 188 -5.19 0.99 -14.89
CA GLU A 188 -4.53 1.88 -15.87
C GLU A 188 -4.47 3.36 -15.48
N VAL A 189 -5.29 3.84 -14.54
CA VAL A 189 -5.30 5.26 -14.13
C VAL A 189 -5.51 5.41 -12.62
N ILE A 190 -4.45 5.85 -11.94
CA ILE A 190 -4.50 6.27 -10.54
C ILE A 190 -4.81 7.76 -10.50
N VAL A 191 -5.91 8.13 -9.84
CA VAL A 191 -6.40 9.51 -9.74
C VAL A 191 -6.46 9.98 -8.30
N ILE A 192 -6.31 11.29 -8.10
CA ILE A 192 -6.55 11.92 -6.81
C ILE A 192 -8.06 11.99 -6.60
N THR A 193 -8.57 11.10 -5.74
CA THR A 193 -10.00 11.03 -5.42
C THR A 193 -10.36 12.00 -4.30
N ALA A 194 -11.66 12.33 -4.17
CA ALA A 194 -12.15 13.11 -3.03
C ALA A 194 -11.84 12.43 -1.69
N THR A 195 -11.90 11.09 -1.62
CA THR A 195 -11.50 10.32 -0.44
C THR A 195 -10.05 10.57 -0.05
N PHE A 196 -9.14 10.62 -1.02
CA PHE A 196 -7.73 10.93 -0.75
C PHE A 196 -7.55 12.36 -0.25
N VAL A 197 -8.29 13.32 -0.82
CA VAL A 197 -8.28 14.71 -0.34
C VAL A 197 -8.78 14.80 1.10
N TRP A 198 -9.92 14.17 1.41
CA TRP A 198 -10.45 14.13 2.78
C TRP A 198 -9.48 13.51 3.77
N PHE A 199 -8.85 12.39 3.40
CA PHE A 199 -7.82 11.76 4.22
C PHE A 199 -6.64 12.70 4.51
N ARG A 200 -6.22 13.49 3.52
CA ARG A 200 -5.16 14.48 3.68
C ARG A 200 -5.57 15.71 4.48
N LEU A 201 -6.84 16.11 4.45
CA LEU A 201 -7.38 17.10 5.37
C LEU A 201 -7.35 16.59 6.82
N VAL A 202 -7.68 15.32 7.07
CA VAL A 202 -7.53 14.69 8.39
C VAL A 202 -6.05 14.67 8.82
N SER A 203 -5.13 14.37 7.89
CA SER A 203 -3.69 14.42 8.15
C SER A 203 -3.21 15.83 8.53
N LEU A 204 -3.71 16.87 7.87
CA LEU A 204 -3.42 18.26 8.23
C LEU A 204 -3.99 18.63 9.60
N ALA A 205 -5.23 18.23 9.90
CA ALA A 205 -5.80 18.42 11.22
C ALA A 205 -4.97 17.73 12.32
N LEU A 206 -4.47 16.51 12.04
CA LEU A 206 -3.54 15.81 12.92
C LEU A 206 -2.24 16.60 13.15
N VAL A 207 -1.66 17.23 12.12
CA VAL A 207 -0.50 18.13 12.27
C VAL A 207 -0.81 19.25 13.26
N PHE A 208 -1.97 19.90 13.14
CA PHE A 208 -2.39 20.95 14.08
C PHE A 208 -2.62 20.43 15.50
N VAL A 209 -3.19 19.23 15.67
CA VAL A 209 -3.36 18.60 16.99
C VAL A 209 -2.00 18.37 17.67
N VAL A 210 -1.05 17.78 16.94
CA VAL A 210 0.28 17.48 17.50
C VAL A 210 1.07 18.77 17.75
N ALA A 211 1.06 19.73 16.83
CA ALA A 211 1.72 21.02 17.02
C ALA A 211 1.15 21.78 18.23
N SER A 212 -0.18 21.81 18.37
CA SER A 212 -0.86 22.44 19.51
C SER A 212 -0.51 21.74 20.82
N LEU A 213 -0.43 20.40 20.83
CA LEU A 213 0.00 19.65 22.01
C LEU A 213 1.45 20.00 22.40
N VAL A 214 2.36 20.09 21.42
CA VAL A 214 3.74 20.54 21.64
C VAL A 214 3.76 21.94 22.25
N ILE A 215 3.00 22.90 21.71
CA ILE A 215 2.91 24.27 22.23
C ILE A 215 2.39 24.30 23.67
N LEU A 216 1.33 23.53 23.95
CA LEU A 216 0.71 23.49 25.28
C LEU A 216 1.64 22.83 26.32
N ALA A 217 2.36 21.78 25.94
CA ALA A 217 3.21 21.01 26.82
C ALA A 217 4.66 21.52 26.92
N PHE A 218 5.09 22.43 26.04
CA PHE A 218 6.46 22.96 26.06
C PHE A 218 6.71 23.84 27.28
N ASP A 219 7.77 23.51 28.01
CA ASP A 219 8.30 24.24 29.15
C ASP A 219 9.54 25.04 28.71
N PRO A 220 9.45 26.38 28.63
CA PRO A 220 10.57 27.22 28.20
C PRO A 220 11.80 27.14 29.11
N THR A 221 11.62 26.77 30.38
CA THR A 221 12.73 26.72 31.33
C THR A 221 13.62 25.50 31.07
N SER A 222 13.01 24.32 30.96
CA SER A 222 13.72 23.07 30.70
C SER A 222 13.98 22.80 29.21
N GLY A 223 13.30 23.50 28.30
CA GLY A 223 13.39 23.25 26.86
C GLY A 223 12.81 21.90 26.45
N THR A 224 11.95 21.30 27.28
CA THR A 224 11.35 19.99 27.07
C THR A 224 9.83 20.03 27.23
N LEU A 225 9.16 18.95 26.86
CA LEU A 225 7.73 18.79 27.13
C LEU A 225 7.52 18.37 28.59
N SER A 226 6.69 19.10 29.33
CA SER A 226 6.38 18.82 30.73
C SER A 226 4.88 18.85 31.04
N ARG A 227 4.43 17.94 31.91
CA ARG A 227 3.04 17.92 32.40
C ARG A 227 2.69 19.20 33.18
N ARG A 228 3.68 19.80 33.85
CA ARG A 228 3.52 21.06 34.60
C ARG A 228 3.16 22.21 33.67
N ALA A 229 3.91 22.38 32.58
CA ALA A 229 3.62 23.41 31.59
C ALA A 229 2.20 23.26 31.02
N PHE A 230 1.82 22.04 30.65
CA PHE A 230 0.46 21.74 30.15
C PHE A 230 -0.64 22.11 31.15
N ARG A 231 -0.45 21.81 32.45
CA ARG A 231 -1.41 22.16 33.50
C ARG A 231 -1.55 23.67 33.68
N GLN A 232 -0.46 24.42 33.58
CA GLN A 232 -0.42 25.87 33.77
C GLN A 232 -0.99 26.67 32.60
N ARG A 233 -1.14 26.09 31.40
CA ARG A 233 -1.77 26.79 30.25
C ARG A 233 -3.25 27.09 30.48
N ARG A 234 -3.75 28.16 29.84
CA ARG A 234 -5.15 28.59 29.88
C ARG A 234 -6.11 27.48 29.42
N ALA A 235 -7.28 27.40 30.05
CA ALA A 235 -8.31 26.40 29.75
C ALA A 235 -8.82 26.48 28.29
N VAL A 236 -8.96 27.69 27.74
CA VAL A 236 -9.44 27.92 26.37
C VAL A 236 -8.56 27.20 25.32
N GLY A 237 -7.23 27.27 25.46
CA GLY A 237 -6.31 26.57 24.54
C GLY A 237 -6.41 25.05 24.65
N LYS A 238 -6.67 24.53 25.85
CA LYS A 238 -6.91 23.10 26.08
C LYS A 238 -8.24 22.65 25.48
N LEU A 239 -9.30 23.44 25.63
CA LEU A 239 -10.60 23.15 25.04
C LEU A 239 -10.55 23.12 23.51
N ALA A 240 -9.87 24.09 22.90
CA ALA A 240 -9.67 24.13 21.45
C ALA A 240 -8.88 22.90 20.94
N TRP A 241 -7.81 22.52 21.65
CA TRP A 241 -7.05 21.29 21.35
C TRP A 241 -7.91 20.03 21.49
N CYS A 242 -8.66 19.90 22.59
CA CYS A 242 -9.58 18.78 22.80
C CYS A 242 -10.63 18.69 21.69
N GLY A 243 -11.24 19.82 21.32
CA GLY A 243 -12.21 19.88 20.22
C GLY A 243 -11.61 19.41 18.89
N LEU A 244 -10.42 19.90 18.54
CA LEU A 244 -9.74 19.47 17.32
C LEU A 244 -9.35 17.98 17.36
N ALA A 245 -8.87 17.49 18.51
CA ALA A 245 -8.55 16.07 18.70
C ALA A 245 -9.80 15.18 18.54
N VAL A 246 -10.95 15.59 19.10
CA VAL A 246 -12.23 14.90 18.91
C VAL A 246 -12.63 14.88 17.44
N VAL A 247 -12.46 15.99 16.70
CA VAL A 247 -12.75 16.05 15.26
C VAL A 247 -11.87 15.06 14.48
N VAL A 248 -10.57 15.02 14.75
CA VAL A 248 -9.64 14.08 14.10
C VAL A 248 -9.99 12.63 14.43
N CYS A 249 -10.23 12.31 15.71
CA CYS A 249 -10.64 10.97 16.13
C CYS A 249 -11.96 10.54 15.49
N THR A 250 -12.96 11.43 15.47
CA THR A 250 -14.25 11.16 14.84
C THR A 250 -14.10 10.93 13.33
N ALA A 251 -13.30 11.75 12.65
CA ALA A 251 -13.04 11.57 11.22
C ALA A 251 -12.32 10.25 10.92
N GLN A 252 -11.35 9.85 11.77
CA GLN A 252 -10.66 8.57 11.63
C GLN A 252 -11.60 7.38 11.83
N LEU A 253 -12.48 7.44 12.83
CA LEU A 253 -13.50 6.41 13.07
C LEU A 253 -14.55 6.36 11.95
N ALA A 254 -14.88 7.51 11.35
CA ALA A 254 -15.75 7.61 10.19
C ALA A 254 -15.05 7.22 8.87
N GLY A 255 -13.79 6.80 8.90
CA GLY A 255 -12.98 6.50 7.72
C GLY A 255 -13.58 5.43 6.79
N GLY A 256 -14.35 4.47 7.33
CA GLY A 256 -15.11 3.50 6.53
C GLY A 256 -16.16 4.16 5.63
N TYR A 257 -16.94 5.09 6.19
CA TYR A 257 -17.95 5.87 5.46
C TYR A 257 -17.32 6.81 4.42
N ILE A 258 -16.21 7.49 4.79
CA ILE A 258 -15.48 8.41 3.89
C ILE A 258 -14.75 7.64 2.77
N GLY A 259 -14.37 6.38 3.05
CA GLY A 259 -13.80 5.46 2.09
C GLY A 259 -12.31 5.14 2.26
N PHE A 260 -11.61 5.79 3.19
CA PHE A 260 -10.17 5.53 3.40
C PHE A 260 -9.87 4.40 4.40
N SER A 261 -10.90 3.85 5.07
CA SER A 261 -10.76 2.74 6.02
C SER A 261 -11.89 1.71 5.91
N ARG A 262 -12.30 1.34 4.68
CA ARG A 262 -13.34 0.31 4.44
C ARG A 262 -12.89 -1.09 4.83
N GLY A 263 -13.59 -1.73 5.76
CA GLY A 263 -13.35 -3.11 6.17
C GLY A 263 -14.40 -4.09 5.65
N ARG A 264 -14.30 -5.35 6.06
CA ARG A 264 -15.21 -6.44 5.72
C ARG A 264 -16.66 -6.10 6.01
N ARG A 265 -16.93 -5.47 7.15
CA ARG A 265 -18.29 -5.06 7.54
C ARG A 265 -18.88 -4.06 6.55
N ASP A 266 -18.08 -3.14 6.02
CA ASP A 266 -18.53 -2.17 5.02
C ASP A 266 -18.81 -2.87 3.69
N VAL A 267 -17.94 -3.81 3.30
CA VAL A 267 -18.12 -4.65 2.10
C VAL A 267 -19.40 -5.48 2.19
N GLN A 268 -19.62 -6.18 3.29
CA GLN A 268 -20.81 -7.02 3.50
C GLN A 268 -22.09 -6.20 3.64
N ARG A 269 -22.01 -4.96 4.15
CA ARG A 269 -23.16 -4.05 4.18
C ARG A 269 -23.59 -3.62 2.78
N GLU A 270 -22.65 -3.36 1.87
CA GLU A 270 -22.95 -3.02 0.48
C GLU A 270 -23.29 -4.26 -0.38
N LEU A 271 -22.88 -5.46 0.05
CA LEU A 271 -23.20 -6.76 -0.56
C LEU A 271 -24.23 -7.50 0.29
N SER A 272 -25.39 -6.87 0.47
CA SER A 272 -26.39 -7.24 1.50
C SER A 272 -27.13 -8.55 1.21
N HIS A 273 -27.14 -9.02 -0.04
CA HIS A 273 -27.79 -10.27 -0.41
C HIS A 273 -26.86 -11.46 -0.13
N HIS A 274 -27.24 -12.29 0.83
CA HIS A 274 -26.42 -13.41 1.27
C HIS A 274 -27.15 -14.74 1.13
N ARG A 275 -26.39 -15.77 0.77
CA ARG A 275 -26.85 -17.16 0.75
C ARG A 275 -25.70 -18.06 1.17
N THR A 276 -26.01 -19.15 1.86
CA THR A 276 -25.03 -20.15 2.29
C THR A 276 -25.36 -21.47 1.62
N SER A 277 -24.32 -22.19 1.20
CA SER A 277 -24.39 -23.56 0.69
C SER A 277 -23.51 -24.48 1.54
N GLU A 278 -23.21 -25.68 1.06
CA GLU A 278 -22.34 -26.62 1.78
C GLU A 278 -20.94 -26.03 1.94
N HIS A 279 -20.34 -25.59 0.83
CA HIS A 279 -18.95 -25.15 0.78
C HIS A 279 -18.77 -23.63 0.68
N PHE A 280 -19.85 -22.85 0.50
CA PHE A 280 -19.73 -21.40 0.24
C PHE A 280 -20.62 -20.51 1.11
N VAL A 281 -20.15 -19.28 1.31
CA VAL A 281 -20.94 -18.15 1.82
C VAL A 281 -20.90 -17.02 0.78
N PHE A 282 -22.02 -16.79 0.12
CA PHE A 282 -22.16 -15.77 -0.93
C PHE A 282 -22.55 -14.41 -0.33
N HIS A 283 -21.90 -13.35 -0.82
CA HIS A 283 -22.20 -11.95 -0.54
C HIS A 283 -22.34 -11.23 -1.87
N VAL A 284 -23.57 -10.85 -2.25
CA VAL A 284 -23.91 -10.37 -3.59
C VAL A 284 -24.51 -8.96 -3.51
N ALA A 285 -24.11 -8.09 -4.44
CA ALA A 285 -24.60 -6.72 -4.53
C ALA A 285 -26.05 -6.63 -5.01
N ASP A 286 -26.38 -7.42 -6.04
CA ASP A 286 -27.66 -7.38 -6.72
C ASP A 286 -28.61 -8.45 -6.16
N ALA A 287 -29.89 -8.11 -6.01
CA ALA A 287 -30.91 -9.10 -5.69
C ALA A 287 -31.05 -10.09 -6.86
N LEU A 288 -30.88 -11.37 -6.57
CA LEU A 288 -31.09 -12.45 -7.52
C LEU A 288 -32.43 -13.14 -7.25
N ASP A 289 -33.12 -13.54 -8.31
CA ASP A 289 -34.29 -14.42 -8.21
C ASP A 289 -33.88 -15.85 -7.81
N ALA A 290 -34.88 -16.69 -7.53
CA ALA A 290 -34.66 -18.05 -7.05
C ALA A 290 -33.88 -18.92 -8.05
N GLU A 291 -34.15 -18.77 -9.35
CA GLU A 291 -33.52 -19.55 -10.40
C GLU A 291 -32.05 -19.15 -10.58
N ARG A 292 -31.76 -17.85 -10.61
CA ARG A 292 -30.39 -17.33 -10.67
C ARG A 292 -29.56 -17.72 -9.46
N TRP A 293 -30.16 -17.71 -8.27
CA TRP A 293 -29.47 -18.22 -7.09
C TRP A 293 -29.17 -19.71 -7.21
N LYS A 294 -30.11 -20.51 -7.70
CA LYS A 294 -29.91 -21.94 -7.91
C LYS A 294 -28.77 -22.18 -8.89
N GLN A 295 -28.78 -21.52 -10.04
CA GLN A 295 -27.72 -21.60 -11.06
C GLN A 295 -26.35 -21.20 -10.49
N LEU A 296 -26.29 -20.11 -9.72
CA LEU A 296 -25.06 -19.65 -9.10
C LEU A 296 -24.50 -20.67 -8.10
N VAL A 297 -25.35 -21.17 -7.19
CA VAL A 297 -24.94 -22.15 -6.18
C VAL A 297 -24.52 -23.46 -6.84
N ASP A 298 -25.32 -23.98 -7.77
CA ASP A 298 -25.03 -25.24 -8.45
C ASP A 298 -23.71 -25.17 -9.25
N ASP A 299 -23.43 -24.05 -9.94
CA ASP A 299 -22.17 -23.85 -10.66
C ASP A 299 -20.95 -23.85 -9.71
N PHE A 300 -21.06 -23.15 -8.58
CA PHE A 300 -19.98 -23.10 -7.59
C PHE A 300 -19.74 -24.44 -6.91
N GLU A 301 -20.79 -25.16 -6.52
CA GLU A 301 -20.69 -26.49 -5.91
C GLU A 301 -20.14 -27.53 -6.91
N PHE A 302 -20.55 -27.46 -8.18
CA PHE A 302 -19.98 -28.29 -9.24
C PHE A 302 -18.47 -28.04 -9.41
N ARG A 303 -18.05 -26.78 -9.40
CA ARG A 303 -16.63 -26.43 -9.51
C ARG A 303 -15.84 -26.82 -8.26
N TYR A 304 -16.44 -26.71 -7.08
CA TYR A 304 -15.84 -27.20 -5.85
C TYR A 304 -15.52 -28.69 -5.97
N ASP A 305 -16.49 -29.51 -6.41
CA ASP A 305 -16.30 -30.95 -6.61
C ASP A 305 -15.18 -31.26 -7.62
N ARG A 306 -15.15 -30.54 -8.76
CA ARG A 306 -14.05 -30.68 -9.74
C ARG A 306 -12.69 -30.33 -9.15
N LEU A 307 -12.60 -29.22 -8.41
CA LEU A 307 -11.36 -28.73 -7.81
C LEU A 307 -10.90 -29.62 -6.65
N SER A 308 -11.81 -30.11 -5.81
CA SER A 308 -11.48 -31.06 -4.74
C SER A 308 -10.84 -32.32 -5.32
N ARG A 309 -11.38 -32.86 -6.41
CA ARG A 309 -10.77 -34.01 -7.11
C ARG A 309 -9.43 -33.67 -7.76
N PHE A 310 -9.33 -32.52 -8.44
CA PHE A 310 -8.08 -32.11 -9.10
C PHE A 310 -6.93 -31.91 -8.09
N PHE A 311 -7.20 -31.29 -6.95
CA PHE A 311 -6.21 -31.05 -5.90
C PHE A 311 -6.09 -32.19 -4.89
N ALA A 312 -6.99 -33.18 -4.91
CA ALA A 312 -7.16 -34.19 -3.88
C ALA A 312 -7.25 -33.59 -2.46
N VAL A 313 -8.01 -32.50 -2.32
CA VAL A 313 -8.14 -31.70 -1.10
C VAL A 313 -9.60 -31.33 -0.87
N ASP A 314 -10.08 -31.58 0.35
CA ASP A 314 -11.31 -30.98 0.87
C ASP A 314 -10.97 -29.82 1.82
N LEU A 315 -11.66 -28.70 1.67
CA LEU A 315 -11.42 -27.51 2.49
C LEU A 315 -12.05 -27.68 3.88
N ASP A 316 -11.34 -27.26 4.92
CA ASP A 316 -11.78 -27.35 6.33
C ASP A 316 -12.83 -26.30 6.71
N ARG A 317 -13.15 -25.38 5.80
CA ARG A 317 -14.06 -24.25 6.01
C ARG A 317 -14.67 -23.78 4.71
N ARG A 318 -15.79 -23.07 4.83
CA ARG A 318 -16.47 -22.46 3.68
C ARG A 318 -15.66 -21.32 3.07
N VAL A 319 -15.75 -21.21 1.75
CA VAL A 319 -15.17 -20.11 0.98
C VAL A 319 -16.17 -18.96 0.92
N HIS A 320 -15.70 -17.75 1.23
CA HIS A 320 -16.48 -16.53 1.13
C HIS A 320 -16.39 -15.96 -0.30
N VAL A 321 -17.53 -15.89 -0.97
CA VAL A 321 -17.62 -15.42 -2.36
C VAL A 321 -18.25 -14.03 -2.38
N TYR A 322 -17.47 -13.02 -2.74
CA TYR A 322 -17.92 -11.63 -2.86
C TYR A 322 -18.16 -11.27 -4.33
N ILE A 323 -19.43 -11.10 -4.72
CA ILE A 323 -19.83 -10.78 -6.09
C ILE A 323 -20.33 -9.33 -6.16
N TYR A 324 -19.49 -8.45 -6.67
CA TYR A 324 -19.77 -7.04 -6.84
C TYR A 324 -20.64 -6.78 -8.07
N ALA A 325 -21.50 -5.76 -8.01
CA ALA A 325 -22.31 -5.27 -9.12
C ALA A 325 -21.48 -4.75 -10.30
N GLY A 326 -20.16 -4.60 -10.16
CA GLY A 326 -19.26 -4.23 -11.25
C GLY A 326 -17.95 -3.61 -10.78
N ALA A 327 -17.06 -3.36 -11.75
CA ALA A 327 -15.70 -2.89 -11.51
C ALA A 327 -15.61 -1.57 -10.71
N ALA A 328 -16.58 -0.66 -10.88
CA ALA A 328 -16.62 0.60 -10.14
C ALA A 328 -16.92 0.37 -8.64
N GLN A 329 -17.87 -0.52 -8.32
CA GLN A 329 -18.19 -0.85 -6.93
C GLN A 329 -17.01 -1.59 -6.28
N LYS A 330 -16.42 -2.57 -6.98
CA LYS A 330 -15.28 -3.31 -6.45
C LYS A 330 -14.05 -2.43 -6.23
N ARG A 331 -13.73 -1.51 -7.16
CA ARG A 331 -12.65 -0.53 -6.97
C ARG A 331 -12.88 0.30 -5.71
N ARG A 332 -14.10 0.78 -5.50
CA ARG A 332 -14.46 1.61 -4.34
C ARG A 332 -14.37 0.84 -3.03
N LEU A 333 -14.77 -0.42 -3.00
CA LEU A 333 -14.85 -1.24 -1.79
C LEU A 333 -13.56 -1.96 -1.44
N MET A 334 -12.85 -2.45 -2.45
CA MET A 334 -11.76 -3.41 -2.32
C MET A 334 -10.47 -2.90 -2.94
N GLY A 335 -10.52 -2.02 -3.94
CA GLY A 335 -9.37 -1.40 -4.59
C GLY A 335 -9.02 -1.98 -5.96
N ALA A 336 -9.39 -3.24 -6.23
CA ALA A 336 -9.28 -3.82 -7.57
C ALA A 336 -10.55 -3.53 -8.38
N ALA A 337 -10.41 -3.10 -9.64
CA ALA A 337 -11.56 -2.86 -10.49
C ALA A 337 -11.90 -4.06 -11.37
N ARG A 338 -11.06 -4.34 -12.37
CA ARG A 338 -11.32 -5.36 -13.38
C ARG A 338 -10.68 -6.70 -13.02
N THR A 339 -9.52 -6.66 -12.37
CA THR A 339 -8.80 -7.86 -11.91
C THR A 339 -9.57 -8.57 -10.82
N PHE A 340 -9.88 -9.85 -10.99
CA PHE A 340 -10.38 -10.71 -9.92
C PHE A 340 -9.27 -11.07 -8.95
N VAL A 341 -9.67 -11.33 -7.70
CA VAL A 341 -8.71 -11.52 -6.62
C VAL A 341 -9.20 -12.61 -5.69
N ALA A 342 -8.40 -13.64 -5.55
CA ALA A 342 -8.46 -14.58 -4.44
C ALA A 342 -7.55 -14.11 -3.30
N LYS A 343 -8.00 -14.33 -2.05
CA LYS A 343 -7.17 -14.21 -0.84
C LYS A 343 -7.14 -15.59 -0.17
N PRO A 344 -6.23 -16.49 -0.60
CA PRO A 344 -6.26 -17.90 -0.17
C PRO A 344 -6.17 -18.08 1.36
N TRP A 345 -5.40 -17.22 2.04
CA TRP A 345 -5.26 -17.25 3.50
C TRP A 345 -6.53 -16.85 4.26
N LEU A 346 -7.49 -16.17 3.61
CA LEU A 346 -8.79 -15.85 4.18
C LEU A 346 -9.93 -16.73 3.63
N PHE A 347 -9.65 -17.59 2.64
CA PHE A 347 -10.66 -18.35 1.90
C PHE A 347 -11.70 -17.42 1.27
N GLU A 348 -11.23 -16.40 0.56
CA GLU A 348 -12.08 -15.39 -0.08
C GLU A 348 -11.80 -15.28 -1.56
N VAL A 349 -12.86 -15.08 -2.35
CA VAL A 349 -12.78 -14.69 -3.76
C VAL A 349 -13.62 -13.45 -4.04
N HIS A 350 -13.07 -12.51 -4.82
CA HIS A 350 -13.66 -11.19 -5.10
C HIS A 350 -13.89 -10.99 -6.60
N LEU A 351 -15.14 -11.14 -7.03
CA LEU A 351 -15.57 -11.27 -8.43
C LEU A 351 -16.51 -10.14 -8.84
N ASN A 352 -16.55 -9.77 -10.12
CA ASN A 352 -17.56 -8.84 -10.65
C ASN A 352 -18.52 -9.61 -11.52
N ARG A 353 -19.84 -9.47 -11.31
CA ARG A 353 -20.90 -10.00 -12.19
C ARG A 353 -20.54 -11.33 -12.86
N VAL A 354 -20.63 -12.42 -12.13
CA VAL A 354 -20.40 -13.76 -12.69
C VAL A 354 -21.65 -14.28 -13.39
N LYS A 355 -21.45 -14.98 -14.49
CA LYS A 355 -22.45 -15.79 -15.17
C LYS A 355 -22.17 -17.27 -14.93
N PHE A 356 -23.22 -18.07 -15.09
CA PHE A 356 -23.09 -19.52 -15.11
C PHE A 356 -22.05 -19.95 -16.15
N GLY A 357 -21.08 -20.77 -15.74
CA GLY A 357 -20.06 -21.31 -16.64
C GLY A 357 -18.87 -20.37 -16.92
N ASP A 358 -18.76 -19.20 -16.26
CA ASP A 358 -17.60 -18.33 -16.43
C ASP A 358 -16.31 -19.01 -15.92
N ALA A 359 -15.42 -19.44 -16.82
CA ALA A 359 -14.17 -20.17 -16.53
C ALA A 359 -13.33 -19.58 -15.38
N ILE A 360 -13.31 -18.25 -15.31
CA ILE A 360 -12.59 -17.48 -14.31
C ILE A 360 -12.99 -17.77 -12.86
N VAL A 361 -14.20 -18.29 -12.61
CA VAL A 361 -14.59 -18.74 -11.26
C VAL A 361 -13.75 -19.95 -10.85
N THR A 362 -13.54 -20.91 -11.75
CA THR A 362 -12.67 -22.08 -11.51
C THR A 362 -11.24 -21.61 -11.22
N HIS A 363 -10.76 -20.63 -11.99
CA HIS A 363 -9.44 -20.02 -11.80
C HIS A 363 -9.26 -19.43 -10.40
N GLU A 364 -10.17 -18.56 -9.95
CA GLU A 364 -10.06 -17.90 -8.65
C GLU A 364 -10.25 -18.88 -7.48
N LEU A 365 -11.11 -19.88 -7.64
CA LEU A 365 -11.27 -20.94 -6.63
C LEU A 365 -10.04 -21.84 -6.55
N ALA A 366 -9.37 -22.12 -7.67
CA ALA A 366 -8.14 -22.93 -7.68
C ALA A 366 -7.04 -22.30 -6.81
N HIS A 367 -6.95 -20.96 -6.75
CA HIS A 367 -6.05 -20.27 -5.81
C HIS A 367 -6.37 -20.58 -4.35
N VAL A 368 -7.65 -20.74 -3.99
CA VAL A 368 -8.08 -21.10 -2.64
C VAL A 368 -7.76 -22.56 -2.32
N PHE A 369 -7.97 -23.49 -3.25
CA PHE A 369 -7.57 -24.89 -3.07
C PHE A 369 -6.05 -25.06 -2.97
N ALA A 370 -5.30 -24.32 -3.80
CA ALA A 370 -3.84 -24.30 -3.75
C ALA A 370 -3.28 -23.83 -2.40
N ALA A 371 -4.09 -23.17 -1.56
CA ALA A 371 -3.71 -22.77 -0.20
C ALA A 371 -3.27 -23.96 0.68
N ALA A 372 -3.78 -25.17 0.40
CA ALA A 372 -3.40 -26.39 1.12
C ALA A 372 -1.90 -26.75 0.92
N PHE A 373 -1.33 -26.34 -0.21
CA PHE A 373 0.08 -26.59 -0.57
C PHE A 373 0.94 -25.32 -0.46
N GLY A 374 0.32 -24.16 -0.25
CA GLY A 374 0.99 -22.88 -0.14
C GLY A 374 1.79 -22.74 1.15
N SER A 375 2.76 -21.82 1.13
CA SER A 375 3.63 -21.57 2.28
C SER A 375 3.50 -20.14 2.80
N GLY A 376 3.99 -19.92 4.02
CA GLY A 376 4.03 -18.61 4.65
C GLY A 376 2.63 -18.07 5.04
N PRO A 377 2.55 -16.79 5.44
CA PRO A 377 1.33 -16.21 5.98
C PRO A 377 0.20 -16.11 4.94
N PHE A 378 0.54 -16.01 3.65
CA PHE A 378 -0.41 -15.85 2.55
C PHE A 378 -0.87 -17.18 1.93
N ARG A 379 -0.32 -18.33 2.36
CA ARG A 379 -0.66 -19.66 1.82
C ARG A 379 -0.62 -19.70 0.28
N ILE A 380 0.47 -19.19 -0.30
CA ILE A 380 0.71 -19.21 -1.76
C ILE A 380 2.06 -19.84 -2.07
N ALA A 381 2.32 -20.16 -3.34
CA ALA A 381 3.61 -20.67 -3.78
C ALA A 381 4.70 -19.61 -3.52
N ALA A 382 5.50 -19.84 -2.48
CA ALA A 382 6.55 -18.91 -2.05
C ALA A 382 7.76 -19.67 -1.53
N ARG A 383 8.96 -19.17 -1.83
CA ARG A 383 10.21 -19.70 -1.27
C ARG A 383 10.51 -18.99 0.04
N TYR A 384 10.89 -19.76 1.07
CA TYR A 384 11.06 -19.28 2.45
C TYR A 384 9.83 -18.56 3.02
N GLY A 385 8.64 -18.84 2.49
CA GLY A 385 7.37 -18.21 2.91
C GLY A 385 7.19 -16.74 2.52
N VAL A 386 8.16 -16.11 1.83
CA VAL A 386 8.11 -14.67 1.49
C VAL A 386 8.42 -14.35 0.03
N LEU A 387 9.23 -15.18 -0.65
CA LEU A 387 9.58 -14.96 -2.06
C LEU A 387 8.55 -15.64 -2.97
N VAL A 388 7.49 -14.90 -3.32
CA VAL A 388 6.36 -15.40 -4.12
C VAL A 388 6.79 -15.82 -5.53
N HIS A 389 6.42 -17.02 -5.93
CA HIS A 389 6.58 -17.54 -7.29
C HIS A 389 5.30 -17.33 -8.09
N MET A 390 5.08 -16.12 -8.61
CA MET A 390 3.86 -15.81 -9.35
C MET A 390 3.59 -16.75 -10.53
N GLY A 391 4.65 -17.22 -11.20
CA GLY A 391 4.51 -18.22 -12.25
C GLY A 391 3.83 -19.51 -11.77
N LEU A 392 4.13 -19.98 -10.56
CA LEU A 392 3.44 -21.15 -9.98
C LEU A 392 2.04 -20.80 -9.48
N VAL A 393 1.87 -19.64 -8.83
CA VAL A 393 0.57 -19.17 -8.33
C VAL A 393 -0.45 -19.10 -9.46
N GLU A 394 -0.15 -18.41 -10.55
CA GLU A 394 -1.10 -18.24 -11.65
C GLU A 394 -1.28 -19.53 -12.46
N CYS A 395 -0.23 -20.33 -12.62
CA CYS A 395 -0.29 -21.46 -13.55
C CYS A 395 -0.95 -22.71 -12.96
N VAL A 396 -0.95 -22.86 -11.64
CA VAL A 396 -1.76 -23.91 -11.01
C VAL A 396 -3.25 -23.66 -11.21
N ALA A 397 -3.69 -22.39 -11.21
CA ALA A 397 -5.07 -22.02 -11.51
C ALA A 397 -5.43 -22.30 -12.97
N VAL A 398 -4.56 -21.94 -13.93
CA VAL A 398 -4.74 -22.27 -15.35
C VAL A 398 -4.80 -23.79 -15.59
N ALA A 399 -3.98 -24.56 -14.88
CA ALA A 399 -3.98 -26.03 -14.99
C ALA A 399 -5.26 -26.68 -14.44
N ALA A 400 -5.91 -26.05 -13.45
CA ALA A 400 -7.16 -26.51 -12.88
C ALA A 400 -8.39 -26.10 -13.71
N GLU A 401 -8.38 -24.92 -14.32
CA GLU A 401 -9.45 -24.38 -15.18
C GLU A 401 -9.64 -25.17 -16.49
N TRP A 402 -8.56 -25.78 -16.98
CA TRP A 402 -8.36 -26.64 -18.17
C TRP A 402 -9.46 -26.76 -19.25
N ASP A 403 -10.67 -27.20 -18.91
CA ASP A 403 -11.75 -27.57 -19.83
C ASP A 403 -12.80 -26.47 -20.05
N ASP A 404 -12.65 -25.29 -19.42
CA ASP A 404 -13.67 -24.24 -19.46
C ASP A 404 -13.55 -23.29 -20.70
N GLY A 405 -12.73 -23.60 -21.71
CA GLY A 405 -12.53 -22.77 -22.92
C GLY A 405 -12.43 -23.53 -24.26
N ASP A 406 -12.47 -22.80 -25.39
CA ASP A 406 -12.49 -23.38 -26.75
C ASP A 406 -11.23 -24.21 -27.10
N TYR A 407 -10.10 -23.86 -26.50
CA TYR A 407 -8.82 -24.54 -26.70
C TYR A 407 -8.10 -24.72 -25.37
N THR A 408 -7.54 -25.91 -25.17
CA THR A 408 -6.68 -26.19 -24.02
C THR A 408 -5.37 -25.41 -24.11
N PRO A 409 -4.74 -25.08 -22.97
CA PRO A 409 -3.38 -24.53 -22.97
C PRO A 409 -2.36 -25.39 -23.72
N HIS A 410 -2.51 -26.72 -23.75
CA HIS A 410 -1.67 -27.60 -24.58
C HIS A 410 -1.79 -27.28 -26.07
N GLN A 411 -3.02 -27.14 -26.59
CA GLN A 411 -3.28 -26.81 -27.99
C GLN A 411 -2.75 -25.40 -28.33
N LEU A 412 -2.98 -24.42 -27.45
CA LEU A 412 -2.48 -23.06 -27.64
C LEU A 412 -0.95 -23.00 -27.65
N VAL A 413 -0.27 -23.73 -26.77
CA VAL A 413 1.20 -23.84 -26.79
C VAL A 413 1.69 -24.53 -28.06
N ALA A 414 1.03 -25.59 -28.53
CA ALA A 414 1.37 -26.26 -29.78
C ALA A 414 1.23 -25.32 -30.99
N ALA A 415 0.17 -24.51 -31.03
CA ALA A 415 -0.05 -23.48 -32.05
C ALA A 415 1.04 -22.41 -32.01
N MET A 416 1.31 -21.84 -30.82
CA MET A 416 2.37 -20.84 -30.61
C MET A 416 3.75 -21.35 -31.05
N ARG A 417 4.09 -22.62 -30.72
CA ARG A 417 5.35 -23.25 -31.15
C ARG A 417 5.40 -23.43 -32.67
N THR A 418 4.28 -23.70 -33.31
CA THR A 418 4.20 -23.84 -34.78
C THR A 418 4.39 -22.50 -35.47
N LEU A 419 3.72 -21.44 -35.01
CA LEU A 419 3.91 -20.07 -35.52
C LEU A 419 5.34 -19.58 -35.32
N ALA A 420 5.94 -19.85 -34.15
CA ALA A 420 7.33 -19.50 -33.90
C ALA A 420 8.33 -20.23 -34.82
N ARG A 421 8.07 -21.50 -35.17
CA ARG A 421 8.88 -22.25 -36.15
C ARG A 421 8.75 -21.71 -37.57
N ARG A 422 7.59 -21.12 -37.91
CA ARG A 422 7.34 -20.46 -39.20
C ARG A 422 7.84 -19.01 -39.25
N ASN A 423 8.47 -18.52 -38.19
CA ASN A 423 8.85 -17.11 -38.02
C ASN A 423 7.67 -16.11 -38.07
N GLU A 424 6.44 -16.59 -37.82
CA GLU A 424 5.23 -15.76 -37.76
C GLU A 424 4.97 -15.19 -36.35
N LEU A 425 5.70 -15.72 -35.34
CA LEU A 425 5.68 -15.25 -33.97
C LEU A 425 7.13 -15.17 -33.44
N SER A 426 7.42 -14.14 -32.63
CA SER A 426 8.68 -14.05 -31.89
C SER A 426 8.95 -15.31 -31.07
N ARG A 427 10.24 -15.62 -30.84
CA ARG A 427 10.66 -16.78 -30.05
C ARG A 427 9.96 -16.78 -28.68
N LEU A 428 9.35 -17.91 -28.34
CA LEU A 428 8.68 -18.08 -27.05
C LEU A 428 9.68 -18.00 -25.88
N PRO A 429 9.27 -17.44 -24.74
CA PRO A 429 10.11 -17.40 -23.55
C PRO A 429 10.45 -18.81 -23.05
N ALA A 430 11.67 -18.98 -22.55
CA ALA A 430 12.08 -20.24 -21.93
C ALA A 430 11.27 -20.49 -20.65
N LEU A 431 10.76 -21.71 -20.48
CA LEU A 431 9.96 -22.10 -19.30
C LEU A 431 10.68 -21.80 -17.98
N ALA A 432 11.99 -22.07 -17.90
CA ALA A 432 12.80 -21.76 -16.72
C ALA A 432 12.80 -20.27 -16.35
N SER A 433 12.67 -19.37 -17.34
CA SER A 433 12.51 -17.94 -17.11
C SER A 433 11.14 -17.64 -16.48
N ILE A 434 10.08 -18.25 -17.02
CA ILE A 434 8.69 -18.06 -16.53
C ILE A 434 8.55 -18.58 -15.08
N MET A 435 9.15 -19.73 -14.78
CA MET A 435 9.12 -20.35 -13.44
C MET A 435 10.03 -19.66 -12.41
N GLY A 436 10.95 -18.81 -12.86
CA GLY A 436 11.76 -18.00 -11.98
C GLY A 436 10.95 -16.93 -11.24
N THR A 437 11.36 -16.60 -10.01
CA THR A 437 10.70 -15.63 -9.12
C THR A 437 10.42 -14.27 -9.77
N PHE A 438 11.31 -13.81 -10.66
CA PHE A 438 11.22 -12.50 -11.31
C PHE A 438 10.91 -12.55 -12.80
N GLY A 439 11.10 -13.71 -13.45
CA GLY A 439 11.03 -13.79 -14.91
C GLY A 439 9.60 -13.71 -15.44
N PHE A 440 8.61 -14.19 -14.67
CA PHE A 440 7.18 -14.06 -14.97
C PHE A 440 6.74 -12.62 -15.24
N TRP A 441 7.16 -11.68 -14.37
CA TRP A 441 6.83 -10.26 -14.45
C TRP A 441 7.41 -9.55 -15.67
N LYS A 442 8.41 -10.16 -16.34
CA LYS A 442 9.06 -9.61 -17.53
C LYS A 442 8.45 -10.10 -18.83
N GLN A 443 7.48 -11.01 -18.78
CA GLN A 443 6.84 -11.60 -19.97
C GLN A 443 5.45 -10.99 -20.22
N HIS A 444 4.95 -11.15 -21.44
CA HIS A 444 3.54 -10.90 -21.74
C HIS A 444 2.67 -11.90 -20.97
N ALA A 445 1.70 -11.39 -20.20
CA ALA A 445 0.89 -12.18 -19.28
C ALA A 445 0.22 -13.37 -19.99
N GLY A 446 -0.54 -13.16 -21.07
CA GLY A 446 -1.23 -14.25 -21.77
C GLY A 446 -0.30 -15.40 -22.18
N THR A 447 0.85 -15.11 -22.79
CA THR A 447 1.82 -16.13 -23.20
C THR A 447 2.42 -16.88 -22.01
N ALA A 448 2.77 -16.14 -20.94
CA ALA A 448 3.37 -16.73 -19.76
C ALA A 448 2.40 -17.69 -19.05
N TYR A 449 1.16 -17.26 -18.84
CA TYR A 449 0.10 -18.04 -18.20
C TYR A 449 -0.18 -19.32 -18.99
N THR A 450 -0.34 -19.23 -20.31
CA THR A 450 -0.65 -20.39 -21.15
C THR A 450 0.49 -21.41 -21.20
N ILE A 451 1.74 -20.97 -21.36
CA ILE A 451 2.91 -21.89 -21.41
C ILE A 451 3.07 -22.62 -20.08
N ALA A 452 2.99 -21.88 -18.98
CA ALA A 452 3.27 -22.44 -17.69
C ALA A 452 2.07 -23.23 -17.12
N GLY A 453 0.82 -22.84 -17.39
CA GLY A 453 -0.35 -23.65 -17.08
C GLY A 453 -0.35 -24.99 -17.83
N SER A 454 0.02 -24.96 -19.11
CA SER A 454 0.26 -26.16 -19.92
C SER A 454 1.34 -27.06 -19.29
N PHE A 455 2.45 -26.50 -18.82
CA PHE A 455 3.48 -27.28 -18.14
C PHE A 455 3.03 -27.88 -16.80
N VAL A 456 2.34 -27.10 -15.96
CA VAL A 456 1.82 -27.59 -14.67
C VAL A 456 0.79 -28.71 -14.90
N ARG A 457 -0.10 -28.57 -15.89
CA ARG A 457 -1.04 -29.63 -16.25
C ARG A 457 -0.33 -30.93 -16.63
N PHE A 458 0.71 -30.84 -17.47
CA PHE A 458 1.53 -32.01 -17.82
C PHE A 458 2.12 -32.69 -16.58
N LEU A 459 2.57 -31.91 -15.59
CA LEU A 459 3.09 -32.48 -14.34
C LEU A 459 2.00 -33.22 -13.57
N VAL A 460 0.81 -32.62 -13.45
CA VAL A 460 -0.32 -33.23 -12.75
C VAL A 460 -0.74 -34.54 -13.41
N GLU A 461 -0.92 -34.53 -14.73
CA GLU A 461 -1.35 -35.71 -15.48
C GLU A 461 -0.31 -36.83 -15.49
N ARG A 462 0.99 -36.50 -15.44
CA ARG A 462 2.06 -37.49 -15.55
C ARG A 462 2.58 -37.99 -14.21
N TYR A 463 2.55 -37.16 -13.18
CA TYR A 463 3.23 -37.43 -11.92
C TYR A 463 2.34 -37.31 -10.67
N GLY A 464 1.11 -36.81 -10.79
CA GLY A 464 0.21 -36.55 -9.66
C GLY A 464 0.44 -35.16 -9.08
#